data_AF-A0A3M2WIZ5-F1
#
_entry.id   AF-A0A3M2WIZ5-F1
#
_cell.length_a   1.000
_cell.length_b   1.000
_cell.length_c   1.000
_cell.angle_alpha   90.00
_cell.angle_beta   90.00
_cell.angle_gamma   90.00
#
_symmetry.space_group_name_H-M   'P 1'
#
loop_
_entity.id
_entity.type
_entity.pdbx_description
1 polymer ?
#
loop_
_entity_poly.entity_id
_entity_poly.type
_entity_poly.pdbx_seq_one_letter_code
_entity_poly.pdbx_strand_id
1 'polypeptide(L)'
;MSAALTLAVLRGVDVRLLLPSRPDHYVVYAASSLYAFDAVRAGVRVFRYEPGFLHQKVVLVDNDITAIGSANLDMLTADFAAAREISLQESHETRRLHQLGMRVARLISPIL
;
A
#
# COMPACT_ATOMS: atom_id res chain seq x y z
N MET A 1 6.49 -4.46 9.73
CA MET A 1 6.64 -3.91 8.36
C MET A 1 6.81 -2.38 8.37
N SER A 2 5.98 -1.63 9.11
CA SER A 2 6.08 -0.16 9.23
C SER A 2 7.45 0.38 9.68
N ALA A 3 8.09 -0.19 10.72
CA ALA A 3 9.34 0.36 11.26
C ALA A 3 10.53 0.33 10.28
N ALA A 4 10.68 -0.73 9.48
CA ALA A 4 11.78 -0.84 8.52
C ALA A 4 11.65 0.16 7.36
N LEU A 5 10.45 0.31 6.81
CA LEU A 5 10.17 1.28 5.75
C LEU A 5 10.31 2.72 6.26
N THR A 6 9.80 2.99 7.46
CA THR A 6 9.96 4.31 8.11
C THR A 6 11.43 4.65 8.31
N LEU A 7 12.24 3.68 8.78
CA LEU A 7 13.66 3.88 8.97
C LEU A 7 14.41 4.12 7.65
N ALA A 8 14.00 3.46 6.56
CA ALA A 8 14.54 3.70 5.23
C ALA A 8 14.25 5.13 4.75
N VAL A 9 13.00 5.60 4.90
CA VAL A 9 12.64 6.99 4.59
C VAL A 9 13.45 7.98 5.43
N LEU A 10 13.60 7.74 6.73
CA LEU A 10 14.42 8.59 7.62
C LEU A 10 15.90 8.61 7.24
N ARG A 11 16.39 7.57 6.55
CA ARG A 11 17.74 7.51 5.97
C ARG A 11 17.86 8.22 4.61
N GLY A 12 16.78 8.79 4.09
CA GLY A 12 16.74 9.45 2.79
C GLY A 12 16.56 8.49 1.60
N VAL A 13 16.19 7.22 1.86
CA VAL A 13 15.88 6.26 0.78
C VAL A 13 14.53 6.60 0.17
N ASP A 14 14.44 6.53 -1.17
CA ASP A 14 13.18 6.65 -1.89
C ASP A 14 12.34 5.38 -1.73
N VAL A 15 11.31 5.43 -0.89
CA VAL A 15 10.41 4.31 -0.64
C VAL A 15 9.08 4.57 -1.33
N ARG A 16 8.67 3.61 -2.18
CA ARG A 16 7.39 3.65 -2.90
C ARG A 16 6.58 2.39 -2.63
N LEU A 17 5.27 2.55 -2.47
CA LEU A 17 4.32 1.46 -2.29
C LEU A 17 3.24 1.54 -3.37
N LEU A 18 3.02 0.44 -4.08
CA LEU A 18 1.94 0.32 -5.06
C LEU A 18 0.84 -0.59 -4.50
N LEU A 19 -0.41 -0.11 -4.53
CA LEU A 19 -1.58 -0.83 -4.04
C LEU A 19 -2.65 -0.94 -5.13
N PRO A 20 -3.51 -1.97 -5.11
CA PRO A 20 -4.65 -2.03 -6.01
C PRO A 20 -5.61 -0.85 -5.77
N SER A 21 -6.14 -0.26 -6.86
CA SER A 21 -7.22 0.73 -6.74
C SER A 21 -8.59 0.09 -6.50
N ARG A 22 -8.81 -1.12 -7.03
CA ARG A 22 -10.07 -1.86 -6.89
C ARG A 22 -9.96 -2.97 -5.83
N PRO A 23 -10.90 -3.07 -4.89
CA PRO A 23 -10.92 -4.16 -3.91
C PRO A 23 -11.38 -5.48 -4.56
N ASP A 24 -10.65 -6.56 -4.29
CA ASP A 24 -11.16 -7.93 -4.40
C ASP A 24 -11.94 -8.33 -3.14
N HIS A 25 -11.40 -7.96 -1.99
CA HIS A 25 -11.97 -8.15 -0.67
C HIS A 25 -11.96 -6.82 0.08
N TYR A 26 -13.15 -6.26 0.35
CA TYR A 26 -13.29 -4.95 1.01
C TYR A 26 -12.57 -4.83 2.35
N VAL A 27 -12.50 -5.93 3.12
CA VAL A 27 -11.78 -5.97 4.41
C VAL A 27 -10.28 -5.81 4.20
N VAL A 28 -9.69 -6.59 3.29
CA VAL A 28 -8.26 -6.55 2.99
C VAL A 28 -7.88 -5.19 2.42
N TYR A 29 -8.73 -4.65 1.55
CA TYR A 29 -8.55 -3.32 0.97
C TYR A 29 -8.62 -2.20 2.02
N ALA A 30 -9.54 -2.28 2.98
CA ALA A 30 -9.61 -1.32 4.07
C ALA A 30 -8.38 -1.40 4.97
N ALA A 31 -7.94 -2.61 5.32
CA ALA A 31 -6.73 -2.83 6.11
C ALA A 31 -5.48 -2.32 5.40
N SER A 32 -5.28 -2.65 4.11
CA SER A 32 -4.13 -2.16 3.34
C SER A 32 -4.16 -0.63 3.19
N SER A 33 -5.34 -0.03 3.05
CA SER A 33 -5.50 1.44 2.99
C SER A 33 -5.19 2.13 4.32
N LEU A 34 -5.43 1.48 5.47
CA LEU A 34 -4.99 1.98 6.78
C LEU A 34 -3.47 2.03 6.87
N TYR A 35 -2.81 0.93 6.53
CA TYR A 35 -1.34 0.88 6.52
C TYR A 35 -0.73 1.86 5.51
N ALA A 36 -1.40 2.06 4.36
CA ALA A 36 -1.03 3.06 3.38
C ALA A 36 -1.04 4.47 3.97
N PHE A 37 -2.07 4.83 4.74
CA PHE A 37 -2.16 6.13 5.38
C PHE A 37 -0.99 6.38 6.34
N ASP A 38 -0.66 5.39 7.18
CA ASP A 38 0.49 5.49 8.09
C ASP A 38 1.81 5.56 7.31
N ALA A 39 1.95 4.83 6.21
CA ALA A 39 3.11 4.88 5.34
C ALA A 39 3.30 6.28 4.73
N VAL A 40 2.23 6.91 4.22
CA VAL A 40 2.30 8.28 3.70
C VAL A 40 2.74 9.26 4.80
N ARG A 41 2.22 9.12 6.02
CA ARG A 41 2.65 9.95 7.16
C ARG A 41 4.12 9.75 7.53
N ALA A 42 4.65 8.55 7.31
CA ALA A 42 6.06 8.23 7.50
C ALA A 42 6.96 8.72 6.33
N GLY A 43 6.39 9.33 5.29
CA GLY A 43 7.11 9.85 4.11
C GLY A 43 7.29 8.85 2.97
N VAL A 44 6.62 7.69 3.02
CA VAL A 44 6.56 6.75 1.91
C VAL A 44 5.61 7.28 0.83
N ARG A 45 6.01 7.22 -0.45
CA ARG A 45 5.12 7.57 -1.56
C ARG A 45 4.21 6.41 -1.89
N VAL A 46 2.91 6.62 -1.88
CA VAL A 46 1.93 5.56 -2.14
C VAL A 46 1.18 5.83 -3.43
N PHE A 47 1.04 4.78 -4.25
CA PHE A 47 0.42 4.81 -5.55
C PHE A 47 -0.75 3.81 -5.59
N ARG A 48 -1.81 4.15 -6.34
CA ARG A 48 -2.87 3.19 -6.69
C ARG A 48 -2.75 2.77 -8.13
N TYR A 49 -2.69 1.45 -8.33
CA TYR A 49 -2.80 0.84 -9.63
C TYR A 49 -4.27 0.83 -10.07
N GLU A 50 -4.59 1.68 -11.05
CA GLU A 50 -5.93 1.85 -11.60
C GLU A 50 -6.30 0.86 -12.72
N PRO A 51 -5.36 0.42 -13.59
CA PRO A 51 -5.70 -0.57 -14.63
C PRO A 51 -5.98 -1.95 -14.02
N GLY A 52 -6.99 -2.68 -14.48
CA GLY A 52 -7.18 -4.10 -14.12
C GLY A 52 -7.18 -4.43 -12.61
N PHE A 53 -6.63 -5.62 -12.29
CA PHE A 53 -6.53 -6.17 -10.92
C PHE A 53 -5.05 -6.44 -10.58
N LEU A 54 -4.57 -5.92 -9.45
CA LEU A 54 -3.20 -6.10 -8.97
C LEU A 54 -3.16 -7.15 -7.85
N HIS A 55 -2.64 -8.35 -8.14
CA HIS A 55 -2.47 -9.44 -7.16
C HIS A 55 -1.01 -9.77 -6.85
N GLN A 56 -0.08 -9.01 -7.43
CA GLN A 56 1.35 -9.21 -7.29
C GLN A 56 1.84 -8.84 -5.87
N LYS A 57 2.86 -9.56 -5.40
CA LYS A 57 3.54 -9.33 -4.13
C LYS A 57 5.03 -9.27 -4.41
N VAL A 58 5.52 -8.06 -4.65
CA VAL A 58 6.87 -7.79 -5.14
C VAL A 58 7.54 -6.77 -4.22
N VAL A 59 8.82 -6.99 -3.92
CA VAL A 59 9.69 -6.01 -3.26
C VAL A 59 10.95 -5.86 -4.11
N LEU A 60 11.26 -4.61 -4.46
CA LEU A 60 12.47 -4.21 -5.16
C LEU A 60 13.31 -3.34 -4.21
N VAL A 61 14.60 -3.61 -4.11
CA VAL A 61 15.56 -2.80 -3.35
C VAL A 61 16.75 -2.53 -4.24
N ASP A 62 16.95 -1.24 -4.54
CA ASP A 62 17.98 -0.73 -5.45
C ASP A 62 17.99 -1.50 -6.79
N ASN A 63 19.16 -1.75 -7.36
CA ASN A 63 19.32 -2.49 -8.61
C ASN A 63 19.64 -3.98 -8.39
N ASP A 64 19.85 -4.41 -7.14
CA ASP A 64 20.55 -5.65 -6.83
C ASP A 64 19.66 -6.71 -6.18
N ILE A 65 18.53 -6.33 -5.56
CA ILE A 65 17.69 -7.25 -4.79
C ILE A 65 16.24 -7.14 -5.24
N THR A 66 15.70 -8.25 -5.73
CA THR A 66 14.27 -8.43 -6.00
C THR A 66 13.79 -9.67 -5.27
N ALA A 67 12.73 -9.53 -4.46
CA ALA A 67 12.05 -10.66 -3.81
C ALA A 67 10.62 -10.79 -4.36
N ILE A 68 10.27 -12.00 -4.81
CA ILE A 68 9.02 -12.31 -5.53
C ILE A 68 8.30 -13.46 -4.83
N GLY A 69 6.99 -13.31 -4.61
CA GLY A 69 6.07 -14.37 -4.19
C GLY A 69 5.25 -14.98 -5.34
N SER A 70 4.60 -16.12 -5.11
CA SER A 70 4.09 -17.08 -6.11
C SER A 70 3.18 -16.51 -7.23
N ALA A 71 3.81 -16.16 -8.35
CA ALA A 71 3.31 -15.88 -9.71
C ALA A 71 2.53 -14.54 -9.87
N ASN A 72 2.94 -13.56 -10.69
CA ASN A 72 3.71 -13.56 -11.96
C ASN A 72 4.58 -12.30 -12.10
N LEU A 73 5.58 -12.43 -12.99
CA LEU A 73 6.52 -11.44 -13.47
C LEU A 73 5.84 -10.47 -14.48
N ASP A 74 6.06 -9.17 -14.32
CA ASP A 74 6.66 -8.26 -15.33
C ASP A 74 6.37 -6.78 -14.99
N MET A 75 7.45 -5.99 -14.95
CA MET A 75 7.55 -4.52 -14.97
C MET A 75 6.79 -3.68 -13.92
N LEU A 76 7.26 -3.72 -12.66
CA LEU A 76 6.88 -2.79 -11.59
C LEU A 76 7.01 -1.31 -11.99
N THR A 77 8.01 -0.98 -12.82
CA THR A 77 8.23 0.38 -13.34
C THR A 77 7.10 0.84 -14.27
N ALA A 78 6.55 -0.05 -15.09
CA ALA A 78 5.39 0.26 -15.95
C ALA A 78 4.13 0.44 -15.11
N ASP A 79 3.97 -0.39 -14.08
CA ASP A 79 2.84 -0.26 -13.16
C ASP A 79 2.86 1.06 -12.40
N PHE A 80 4.03 1.52 -11.93
CA PHE A 80 4.16 2.85 -11.34
C PHE A 80 3.84 3.97 -12.35
N ALA A 81 4.26 3.83 -13.62
CA ALA A 81 3.94 4.81 -14.66
C ALA A 81 2.44 4.84 -14.99
N ALA A 82 1.75 3.71 -14.85
CA ALA A 82 0.30 3.58 -15.04
C ALA A 82 -0.50 3.83 -13.75
N ALA A 83 0.17 4.03 -12.61
CA ALA A 83 -0.45 4.23 -11.32
C ALA A 83 -0.53 5.71 -10.96
N ARG A 84 -1.55 6.05 -10.17
CA ARG A 84 -1.78 7.41 -9.70
C ARG A 84 -1.23 7.57 -8.29
N GLU A 85 -0.37 8.56 -8.07
CA GLU A 85 0.11 8.91 -6.74
C GLU A 85 -1.06 9.44 -5.89
N ILE A 86 -1.20 8.92 -4.67
CA ILE A 86 -2.21 9.36 -3.72
C ILE A 86 -1.68 10.58 -2.98
N SER A 87 -2.43 11.68 -2.98
CA SER A 87 -2.10 12.84 -2.12
C SER A 87 -2.82 12.75 -0.77
N LEU A 88 -2.20 13.30 0.28
CA LEU A 88 -2.81 13.40 1.62
C LEU A 88 -4.15 14.16 1.64
N GLN A 89 -4.44 14.95 0.60
CA GLN A 89 -5.64 15.79 0.47
C GLN A 89 -6.88 15.00 0.01
N GLU A 90 -6.74 13.78 -0.51
CA GLU A 90 -7.86 12.92 -0.98
C GLU A 90 -8.67 12.26 0.17
N SER A 91 -8.80 12.99 1.27
CA SER A 91 -9.18 12.55 2.62
C SER A 91 -10.57 11.92 2.78
N HIS A 92 -11.49 12.05 1.82
CA HIS A 92 -12.86 11.58 1.97
C HIS A 92 -12.99 10.06 1.87
N GLU A 93 -12.34 9.45 0.89
CA GLU A 93 -12.40 8.00 0.69
C GLU A 93 -11.55 7.30 1.75
N THR A 94 -10.39 7.87 2.09
CA THR A 94 -9.51 7.38 3.16
C THR A 94 -10.18 7.41 4.53
N ARG A 95 -10.96 8.44 4.86
CA ARG A 95 -11.71 8.48 6.13
C ARG A 95 -12.78 7.40 6.21
N ARG A 96 -13.53 7.18 5.13
CA ARG A 96 -14.57 6.14 5.09
C ARG A 96 -13.96 4.74 5.22
N LEU A 97 -12.85 4.50 4.52
CA LEU A 97 -12.09 3.25 4.60
C LEU A 97 -11.45 3.06 5.96
N HIS A 98 -10.95 4.14 6.58
CA HIS A 98 -10.41 4.12 7.94
C HIS A 98 -11.50 3.75 8.95
N GLN A 99 -12.69 4.34 8.84
CA GLN A 99 -13.84 3.99 9.69
C GLN A 99 -14.29 2.54 9.49
N LEU A 100 -14.31 2.06 8.25
CA LEU A 100 -14.67 0.66 7.93
C LEU A 100 -13.61 -0.31 8.47
N GLY A 101 -12.32 -0.03 8.26
CA GLY A 101 -11.21 -0.80 8.76
C GLY A 101 -11.22 -0.88 10.29
N MET A 102 -11.48 0.24 10.97
CA MET A 102 -11.64 0.27 12.44
C MET A 102 -12.87 -0.52 12.92
N ARG A 103 -13.97 -0.51 12.18
CA ARG A 103 -15.15 -1.34 12.48
C ARG A 103 -14.86 -2.83 12.32
N VAL A 104 -14.20 -3.22 11.24
CA VAL A 104 -13.86 -4.62 10.99
C VAL A 104 -12.80 -5.09 11.98
N ALA A 105 -11.76 -4.29 12.26
CA ALA A 105 -10.77 -4.60 13.29
C ALA A 105 -11.42 -4.92 14.65
N ARG A 106 -12.50 -4.22 15.03
CA ARG A 106 -13.29 -4.51 16.23
C ARG A 106 -14.16 -5.77 16.15
N LEU A 107 -14.47 -6.25 14.95
CA LEU A 107 -15.23 -7.49 14.73
C LEU A 107 -14.33 -8.74 14.74
N ILE A 108 -13.11 -8.63 14.18
CA ILE A 108 -12.13 -9.74 14.13
C ILE A 108 -11.17 -9.74 15.34
N SER A 109 -11.00 -8.60 16.01
CA SER A 109 -10.45 -8.55 17.35
C SER A 109 -11.62 -8.31 18.30
N PRO A 110 -12.29 -9.36 18.82
CA PRO A 110 -12.97 -9.16 20.09
C PRO A 110 -11.90 -8.58 21.03
N ILE A 111 -12.27 -7.48 21.68
CA ILE A 111 -11.40 -6.68 22.54
C ILE A 111 -10.64 -7.60 23.51
N LEU A 112 -9.45 -7.14 23.96
CA LEU A 112 -8.86 -7.49 25.26
C LEU A 112 -9.85 -8.12 26.25
#